data_AF-A0A955QKL3-F1
#
_entry.id   AF-A0A955QKL3-F1
#
_cell.length_a   1.000
_cell.length_b   1.000
_cell.length_c   1.000
_cell.angle_alpha   90.00
_cell.angle_beta   90.00
_cell.angle_gamma   90.00
#
_symmetry.space_group_name_H-M   'P 1'
#
loop_
_entity.id
_entity.type
_entity.pdbx_description
1 polymer ?
#
loop_
_entity_poly.entity_id
_entity_poly.type
_entity_poly.pdbx_seq_one_letter_code
_entity_poly.pdbx_strand_id
1 'polypeptide(L)'
;MNIPIHSSESPFIEEGLCFVMFAFDVGASIRLDEAERHITATKERSRLKRQRPAPQYFDYNPPPLRITQDHRTIAVEAFQTLPQIETILYDFGAMMVMYRIPLRGPLRSLLRLSESLYDHAQLLPHTQQHVSQLIHALGTAIEKANCAPFVEDYNIFSLSKIHPAVSPGQLLEQERELIAKILRAEDASLSTQEVTDATASSIAYGQQDLTLIDWNAAMVIGQEMDDVRAVLEIINIELVERRFLDHQLDDALEEAYATLTSHTWYATQWPGSTASYLRRIAGLQVDSAILFERVTNTLKLFSDQYLARVNRLASQRFYLSSWDISIRRKLDTLDNLYDKMADHAGNRRMEILEWIIIILIAISILLPFIPGFPGY
;
A
#
# COMPACT_ATOMS: atom_id res chain seq x y z
N MET A 1 25.37 -51.49 -21.14
CA MET A 1 25.10 -50.53 -20.06
C MET A 1 24.03 -49.58 -20.56
N ASN A 2 22.75 -49.90 -20.31
CA ASN A 2 21.63 -49.06 -20.74
C ASN A 2 21.58 -47.84 -19.82
N ILE A 3 21.87 -46.66 -20.37
CA ILE A 3 21.56 -45.39 -19.74
C ILE A 3 20.03 -45.25 -19.79
N PRO A 4 19.31 -45.13 -18.66
CA PRO A 4 17.90 -44.83 -18.71
C PRO A 4 17.75 -43.40 -19.21
N ILE A 5 17.14 -43.24 -20.38
CA ILE A 5 16.60 -41.97 -20.85
C ILE A 5 15.43 -41.67 -19.92
N HIS A 6 15.66 -40.86 -18.88
CA HIS A 6 14.56 -40.19 -18.20
C HIS A 6 13.92 -39.27 -19.24
N SER A 7 12.84 -39.73 -19.85
CA SER A 7 11.87 -38.84 -20.49
C SER A 7 11.25 -38.04 -19.35
N SER A 8 11.86 -36.89 -19.03
CA SER A 8 11.26 -35.92 -18.11
C SER A 8 10.02 -35.36 -18.78
N GLU A 9 8.87 -35.98 -18.52
CA GLU A 9 7.59 -35.35 -18.83
C GLU A 9 7.59 -33.95 -18.20
N SER A 10 7.34 -32.92 -19.02
CA SER A 10 7.26 -31.56 -18.52
C SER A 10 6.17 -31.46 -17.46
N PRO A 11 6.42 -30.80 -16.32
CA PRO A 11 5.43 -30.70 -15.25
C PRO A 11 4.12 -30.11 -15.74
N PHE A 12 3.01 -30.73 -15.35
CA PHE A 12 1.65 -30.39 -15.74
C PHE A 12 0.84 -30.03 -14.50
N ILE A 13 0.28 -28.83 -14.48
CA ILE A 13 -0.60 -28.34 -13.42
C ILE A 13 -1.98 -28.99 -13.63
N GLU A 14 -2.40 -29.82 -12.68
CA GLU A 14 -3.75 -30.39 -12.68
C GLU A 14 -4.74 -29.44 -12.01
N GLU A 15 -4.31 -28.81 -10.91
CA GLU A 15 -5.12 -27.89 -10.10
C GLU A 15 -4.26 -26.74 -9.58
N GLY A 16 -4.69 -25.51 -9.86
CA GLY A 16 -4.08 -24.29 -9.34
C GLY A 16 -4.93 -23.05 -9.62
N LEU A 17 -4.55 -21.95 -9.00
CA LEU A 17 -5.16 -20.63 -9.15
C LEU A 17 -4.06 -19.57 -9.21
N CYS A 18 -4.15 -18.66 -10.17
CA CYS A 18 -3.41 -17.40 -10.14
C CYS A 18 -4.33 -16.33 -9.54
N PHE A 19 -3.84 -15.66 -8.49
CA PHE A 19 -4.49 -14.50 -7.90
C PHE A 19 -3.81 -13.25 -8.45
N VAL A 20 -4.56 -12.45 -9.19
CA VAL A 20 -4.09 -11.16 -9.73
C VAL A 20 -4.66 -10.08 -8.85
N MET A 21 -3.80 -9.38 -8.12
CA MET A 21 -4.19 -8.38 -7.14
C MET A 21 -3.81 -6.99 -7.63
N PHE A 22 -4.70 -6.04 -7.42
CA PHE A 22 -4.46 -4.62 -7.64
C PHE A 22 -4.86 -3.87 -6.38
N ALA A 23 -3.95 -3.09 -5.83
CA ALA A 23 -4.18 -2.30 -4.65
C ALA A 23 -4.14 -0.80 -4.99
N PHE A 24 -5.11 -0.10 -4.44
CA PHE A 24 -5.37 1.31 -4.66
C PHE A 24 -5.43 2.02 -3.32
N ASP A 25 -4.88 3.21 -3.27
CA ASP A 25 -5.29 4.21 -2.29
C ASP A 25 -6.45 5.02 -2.87
N VAL A 26 -7.53 5.15 -2.10
CA VAL A 26 -8.79 5.77 -2.54
C VAL A 26 -9.20 6.97 -1.70
N GLY A 27 -8.49 7.27 -0.61
CA GLY A 27 -8.78 8.41 0.26
C GLY A 27 -8.10 8.30 1.61
N ALA A 28 -8.33 9.29 2.47
CA ALA A 28 -7.69 9.33 3.78
C ALA A 28 -8.16 8.20 4.70
N SER A 29 -9.43 7.81 4.67
CA SER A 29 -9.96 6.72 5.47
C SER A 29 -11.24 6.16 4.86
N ILE A 30 -11.60 4.92 5.20
CA ILE A 30 -12.89 4.31 4.84
C ILE A 30 -13.63 3.95 6.12
N ARG A 31 -14.81 4.54 6.33
CA ARG A 31 -15.72 4.14 7.41
C ARG A 31 -16.38 2.82 7.05
N LEU A 32 -15.74 1.70 7.40
CA LEU A 32 -16.14 0.35 6.97
C LEU A 32 -17.59 0.00 7.32
N ASP A 33 -18.08 0.40 8.50
CA ASP A 33 -19.48 0.20 8.91
C ASP A 33 -20.47 0.94 8.00
N GLU A 34 -20.14 2.16 7.58
CA GLU A 34 -20.97 2.92 6.63
C GLU A 34 -20.88 2.31 5.24
N ALA A 35 -19.67 1.96 4.80
CA ALA A 35 -19.45 1.29 3.53
C ALA A 35 -20.30 0.01 3.42
N GLU A 36 -20.33 -0.82 4.46
CA GLU A 36 -21.17 -2.03 4.50
C GLU A 36 -22.66 -1.70 4.36
N ARG A 37 -23.14 -0.64 5.01
CA ARG A 37 -24.53 -0.19 4.90
C ARG A 37 -24.86 0.30 3.49
N HIS A 38 -23.99 1.10 2.86
CA HIS A 38 -24.17 1.60 1.49
C HIS A 38 -24.24 0.45 0.48
N ILE A 39 -23.32 -0.51 0.61
CA ILE A 39 -23.28 -1.72 -0.21
C ILE A 39 -24.54 -2.56 -0.01
N THR A 40 -24.98 -2.72 1.24
CA THR A 40 -26.16 -3.54 1.59
C THR A 40 -27.47 -2.87 1.17
N ALA A 41 -27.59 -1.55 1.26
CA ALA A 41 -28.76 -0.80 0.80
C ALA A 41 -28.88 -0.82 -0.74
N THR A 42 -27.77 -0.93 -1.45
CA THR A 42 -27.73 -1.03 -2.93
C THR A 42 -28.05 -2.46 -3.44
N LYS A 43 -28.24 -3.46 -2.55
CA LYS A 43 -28.47 -4.88 -2.88
C LYS A 43 -29.75 -5.18 -3.68
N GLU A 44 -30.63 -4.22 -3.93
CA GLU A 44 -31.76 -4.43 -4.86
C GLU A 44 -31.35 -4.42 -6.35
N ARG A 45 -30.11 -4.08 -6.71
CA ARG A 45 -29.68 -4.04 -8.13
C ARG A 45 -28.39 -4.79 -8.49
N SER A 46 -27.55 -5.19 -7.53
CA SER A 46 -26.32 -5.95 -7.80
C SER A 46 -26.15 -7.11 -6.81
N ARG A 47 -25.78 -8.30 -7.32
CA ARG A 47 -25.64 -9.57 -6.57
C ARG A 47 -24.39 -9.59 -5.67
N LEU A 48 -24.31 -8.67 -4.72
CA LEU A 48 -23.21 -8.54 -3.77
C LEU A 48 -23.37 -9.59 -2.66
N LYS A 49 -22.46 -10.56 -2.61
CA LYS A 49 -22.47 -11.61 -1.56
C LYS A 49 -21.33 -11.37 -0.57
N ARG A 50 -21.67 -11.45 0.72
CA ARG A 50 -20.71 -11.47 1.84
C ARG A 50 -20.08 -12.85 1.96
N GLN A 51 -18.76 -12.92 2.16
CA GLN A 51 -18.11 -14.10 2.74
C GLN A 51 -17.62 -13.82 4.17
N ARG A 52 -17.37 -14.91 4.91
CA ARG A 52 -16.93 -14.99 6.32
C ARG A 52 -15.60 -14.21 6.57
N PRO A 53 -15.23 -13.92 7.84
CA PRO A 53 -14.18 -12.95 8.15
C PRO A 53 -12.81 -13.40 7.63
N ALA A 54 -11.87 -12.45 7.56
CA ALA A 54 -10.45 -12.70 7.37
C ALA A 54 -9.96 -13.89 8.24
N PRO A 55 -8.91 -14.63 7.84
CA PRO A 55 -8.36 -15.71 8.65
C PRO A 55 -8.19 -15.25 10.11
N GLN A 56 -8.63 -16.07 11.09
CA GLN A 56 -8.69 -15.74 12.52
C GLN A 56 -7.32 -15.34 13.14
N TYR A 57 -6.25 -15.42 12.37
CA TYR A 57 -4.87 -15.19 12.80
C TYR A 57 -4.41 -13.73 12.66
N PHE A 58 -5.24 -12.86 12.08
CA PHE A 58 -4.94 -11.44 11.93
C PHE A 58 -5.85 -10.59 12.80
N ASP A 59 -5.26 -9.85 13.73
CA ASP A 59 -5.97 -8.95 14.65
C ASP A 59 -6.19 -7.58 13.97
N TYR A 60 -6.98 -7.57 12.89
CA TYR A 60 -7.44 -6.33 12.26
C TYR A 60 -8.52 -5.68 13.13
N ASN A 61 -8.30 -4.44 13.55
CA ASN A 61 -9.29 -3.68 14.28
C ASN A 61 -9.43 -2.27 13.69
N PRO A 62 -10.50 -1.99 12.92
CA PRO A 62 -11.61 -2.88 12.53
C PRO A 62 -11.22 -3.93 11.46
N PRO A 63 -11.95 -5.07 11.34
CA PRO A 63 -11.70 -6.05 10.29
C PRO A 63 -12.01 -5.50 8.90
N PRO A 64 -11.19 -5.81 7.87
CA PRO A 64 -11.40 -5.30 6.52
C PRO A 64 -12.71 -5.84 5.92
N LEU A 65 -13.37 -5.01 5.11
CA LEU A 65 -14.65 -5.35 4.49
C LEU A 65 -14.44 -6.03 3.14
N ARG A 66 -14.78 -7.32 3.05
CA ARG A 66 -14.71 -8.11 1.81
C ARG A 66 -16.03 -8.11 1.05
N ILE A 67 -15.96 -7.83 -0.25
CA ILE A 67 -17.09 -7.70 -1.17
C ILE A 67 -16.82 -8.63 -2.36
N THR A 68 -17.76 -9.51 -2.69
CA THR A 68 -17.71 -10.30 -3.92
C THR A 68 -18.79 -9.83 -4.89
N GLN A 69 -18.39 -9.60 -6.14
CA GLN A 69 -19.29 -9.18 -7.21
C GLN A 69 -19.15 -10.11 -8.42
N ASP A 70 -20.26 -10.39 -9.09
CA ASP A 70 -20.23 -11.08 -10.38
C ASP A 70 -19.70 -10.11 -11.46
N HIS A 71 -18.84 -10.59 -12.35
CA HIS A 71 -18.38 -9.82 -13.51
C HIS A 71 -18.26 -10.72 -14.75
N ARG A 72 -18.07 -10.11 -15.93
CA ARG A 72 -17.78 -10.88 -17.15
C ARG A 72 -16.36 -11.39 -17.12
N THR A 73 -16.16 -12.66 -17.44
CA THR A 73 -14.83 -13.27 -17.55
C THR A 73 -13.96 -12.48 -18.52
N ILE A 74 -12.72 -12.20 -18.12
CA ILE A 74 -11.73 -11.47 -18.92
C ILE A 74 -10.70 -12.48 -19.41
N ALA A 75 -10.40 -12.44 -20.71
CA ALA A 75 -9.42 -13.32 -21.32
C ALA A 75 -8.00 -12.77 -21.11
N VAL A 76 -7.07 -13.65 -20.74
CA VAL A 76 -5.64 -13.35 -20.59
C VAL A 76 -4.89 -14.47 -21.31
N GLU A 77 -4.52 -14.25 -22.57
CA GLU A 77 -3.97 -15.28 -23.46
C GLU A 77 -4.88 -16.52 -23.55
N ALA A 78 -4.35 -17.69 -23.21
CA ALA A 78 -5.06 -18.97 -23.17
C ALA A 78 -5.88 -19.16 -21.88
N PHE A 79 -5.85 -18.20 -20.97
CA PHE A 79 -6.51 -18.24 -19.67
C PHE A 79 -7.69 -17.28 -19.61
N GLN A 80 -8.54 -17.47 -18.60
CA GLN A 80 -9.67 -16.60 -18.33
C GLN A 80 -9.87 -16.45 -16.83
N THR A 81 -10.31 -15.27 -16.40
CA THR A 81 -10.71 -15.08 -15.00
C THR A 81 -11.97 -15.88 -14.69
N LEU A 82 -12.14 -16.24 -13.41
CA LEU A 82 -13.44 -16.64 -12.87
C LEU A 82 -14.44 -15.47 -13.00
N PRO A 83 -15.76 -15.72 -13.03
CA PRO A 83 -16.78 -14.68 -13.19
C PRO A 83 -17.06 -13.91 -11.88
N GLN A 84 -16.10 -13.90 -10.96
CA GLN A 84 -16.22 -13.27 -9.65
C GLN A 84 -14.96 -12.47 -9.34
N ILE A 85 -15.18 -11.21 -8.98
CA ILE A 85 -14.15 -10.31 -8.51
C ILE A 85 -14.33 -10.12 -7.01
N GLU A 86 -13.24 -10.18 -6.27
CA GLU A 86 -13.23 -9.85 -4.85
C GLU A 86 -12.64 -8.45 -4.66
N THR A 87 -13.25 -7.66 -3.79
CA THR A 87 -12.74 -6.36 -3.39
C THR A 87 -12.69 -6.29 -1.87
N ILE A 88 -11.58 -5.82 -1.34
CA ILE A 88 -11.34 -5.70 0.09
C ILE A 88 -11.10 -4.24 0.40
N LEU A 89 -11.88 -3.70 1.33
CA LEU A 89 -11.73 -2.33 1.81
C LEU A 89 -11.02 -2.34 3.16
N TYR A 90 -10.02 -1.48 3.28
CA TYR A 90 -9.29 -1.25 4.50
C TYR A 90 -9.64 0.13 5.06
N ASP A 91 -9.75 0.24 6.37
CA ASP A 91 -10.16 1.45 7.09
C ASP A 91 -9.18 2.62 6.89
N PHE A 92 -7.91 2.32 6.66
CA PHE A 92 -6.87 3.32 6.38
C PHE A 92 -6.91 3.92 4.98
N GLY A 93 -7.94 3.65 4.16
CA GLY A 93 -8.11 4.32 2.87
C GLY A 93 -7.76 3.48 1.65
N ALA A 94 -7.48 2.18 1.81
CA ALA A 94 -7.05 1.34 0.69
C ALA A 94 -8.15 0.38 0.21
N MET A 95 -8.13 0.09 -1.10
CA MET A 95 -8.94 -0.96 -1.72
C MET A 95 -8.03 -1.94 -2.45
N MET A 96 -8.21 -3.23 -2.22
CA MET A 96 -7.57 -4.27 -3.02
C MET A 96 -8.61 -5.03 -3.82
N VAL A 97 -8.37 -5.16 -5.12
CA VAL A 97 -9.20 -5.88 -6.06
C VAL A 97 -8.47 -7.13 -6.53
N MET A 98 -9.14 -8.28 -6.48
CA MET A 98 -8.54 -9.57 -6.79
C MET A 98 -9.34 -10.32 -7.85
N TYR A 99 -8.66 -10.73 -8.91
CA TYR A 99 -9.14 -11.71 -9.88
C TYR A 99 -8.53 -13.07 -9.60
N ARG A 100 -9.27 -14.12 -9.96
CA ARG A 100 -8.81 -15.50 -9.89
C ARG A 100 -8.78 -16.10 -11.28
N ILE A 101 -7.66 -16.69 -11.67
CA ILE A 101 -7.48 -17.37 -12.96
C ILE A 101 -7.19 -18.85 -12.68
N PRO A 102 -8.07 -19.80 -13.07
CA PRO A 102 -7.79 -21.22 -12.96
C PRO A 102 -6.56 -21.63 -13.78
N LEU A 103 -5.66 -22.37 -13.15
CA LEU A 103 -4.43 -22.86 -13.77
C LEU A 103 -4.58 -24.36 -14.04
N ARG A 104 -4.47 -24.74 -15.32
CA ARG A 104 -4.39 -26.13 -15.76
C ARG A 104 -3.62 -26.18 -17.07
N GLY A 105 -2.62 -27.05 -17.16
CA GLY A 105 -1.76 -27.12 -18.33
C GLY A 105 -0.28 -27.28 -17.99
N PRO A 106 0.61 -27.26 -18.99
CA PRO A 106 2.06 -27.34 -18.76
C PRO A 106 2.54 -26.17 -17.89
N LEU A 107 3.46 -26.41 -16.95
CA LEU A 107 4.02 -25.38 -16.08
C LEU A 107 4.57 -24.18 -16.87
N ARG A 108 5.18 -24.44 -18.04
CA ARG A 108 5.70 -23.40 -18.93
C ARG A 108 4.64 -22.41 -19.42
N SER A 109 3.36 -22.79 -19.46
CA SER A 109 2.28 -21.87 -19.82
C SER A 109 2.13 -20.70 -18.86
N LEU A 110 2.61 -20.84 -17.61
CA LEU A 110 2.60 -19.76 -16.63
C LEU A 110 3.53 -18.60 -17.01
N LEU A 111 4.58 -18.84 -17.81
CA LEU A 111 5.48 -17.76 -18.23
C LEU A 111 4.72 -16.77 -19.13
N ARG A 112 4.02 -17.29 -20.14
CA ARG A 112 3.16 -16.48 -21.02
C ARG A 112 2.07 -15.75 -20.24
N LEU A 113 1.46 -16.41 -19.27
CA LEU A 113 0.50 -15.78 -18.38
C LEU A 113 1.14 -14.63 -17.58
N SER A 114 2.33 -14.84 -17.02
CA SER A 114 3.05 -13.82 -16.24
C SER A 114 3.42 -12.61 -17.09
N GLU A 115 3.94 -12.81 -18.31
CA GLU A 115 4.24 -11.72 -19.26
C GLU A 115 2.99 -10.89 -19.58
N SER A 116 1.87 -11.54 -19.89
CA SER A 116 0.63 -10.84 -20.22
C SER A 116 -0.02 -10.15 -19.02
N LEU A 117 0.27 -10.64 -17.81
CA LEU A 117 -0.12 -9.97 -16.58
C LEU A 117 0.80 -8.78 -16.27
N TYR A 118 2.08 -8.76 -16.65
CA TYR A 118 2.96 -7.61 -16.34
C TYR A 118 2.41 -6.25 -16.82
N ASP A 119 1.87 -6.19 -18.04
CA ASP A 119 1.30 -4.95 -18.59
C ASP A 119 -0.21 -4.77 -18.32
N HIS A 120 -0.89 -5.81 -17.81
CA HIS A 120 -2.32 -5.81 -17.46
C HIS A 120 -3.28 -5.18 -18.47
N ALA A 121 -3.05 -5.35 -19.79
CA ALA A 121 -3.71 -4.59 -20.85
C ALA A 121 -5.25 -4.53 -20.78
N GLN A 122 -5.92 -5.57 -20.26
CA GLN A 122 -7.38 -5.59 -20.05
C GLN A 122 -7.79 -5.48 -18.58
N LEU A 123 -7.00 -6.06 -17.67
CA LEU A 123 -7.35 -6.16 -16.26
C LEU A 123 -7.24 -4.81 -15.55
N LEU A 124 -6.15 -4.07 -15.74
CA LEU A 124 -5.93 -2.80 -15.05
C LEU A 124 -7.02 -1.75 -15.39
N PRO A 125 -7.36 -1.49 -16.67
CA PRO A 125 -8.45 -0.58 -17.01
C PRO A 125 -9.81 -1.01 -16.45
N HIS A 126 -10.12 -2.31 -16.50
CA HIS A 126 -11.35 -2.85 -15.92
C HIS A 126 -11.39 -2.63 -14.39
N THR A 127 -10.26 -2.86 -13.72
CA THR A 127 -10.12 -2.63 -12.28
C THR A 127 -10.27 -1.16 -11.92
N GLN A 128 -9.64 -0.24 -12.66
CA GLN A 128 -9.77 1.20 -12.44
C GLN A 128 -11.23 1.66 -12.58
N GLN A 129 -11.95 1.13 -13.59
CA GLN A 129 -13.37 1.40 -13.75
C GLN A 129 -14.19 0.86 -12.57
N HIS A 130 -13.91 -0.37 -12.12
CA HIS A 130 -14.56 -1.01 -10.98
C HIS A 130 -14.36 -0.22 -9.68
N VAL A 131 -13.11 0.18 -9.40
CA VAL A 131 -12.77 1.02 -8.23
C VAL A 131 -13.46 2.37 -8.31
N SER A 132 -13.47 3.02 -9.47
CA SER A 132 -14.18 4.29 -9.66
C SER A 132 -15.68 4.18 -9.37
N GLN A 133 -16.31 3.08 -9.79
CA GLN A 133 -17.72 2.81 -9.49
C GLN A 133 -17.96 2.58 -8.01
N LEU A 134 -17.06 1.85 -7.34
CA LEU A 134 -17.12 1.63 -5.89
C LEU A 134 -16.92 2.93 -5.10
N ILE A 135 -15.95 3.77 -5.47
CA ILE A 135 -15.76 5.09 -4.85
C ILE A 135 -17.05 5.91 -4.95
N HIS A 136 -17.69 5.93 -6.11
CA HIS A 136 -18.96 6.64 -6.29
C HIS A 136 -20.10 6.04 -5.45
N ALA A 137 -20.20 4.72 -5.37
CA ALA A 137 -21.23 4.03 -4.59
C ALA A 137 -21.05 4.18 -3.08
N LEU A 138 -19.81 4.22 -2.60
CA LEU A 138 -19.45 4.41 -1.20
C LEU A 138 -19.61 5.87 -0.75
N GLY A 139 -19.42 6.82 -1.66
CA GLY A 139 -19.68 8.24 -1.44
C GLY A 139 -18.99 8.76 -0.18
N THR A 140 -19.79 9.25 0.77
CA THR A 140 -19.28 9.87 2.01
C THR A 140 -18.62 8.89 2.97
N ALA A 141 -18.72 7.58 2.75
CA ALA A 141 -18.01 6.59 3.56
C ALA A 141 -16.48 6.67 3.37
N ILE A 142 -16.01 7.27 2.26
CA ILE A 142 -14.59 7.54 2.01
C ILE A 142 -14.29 8.99 2.39
N GLU A 143 -13.39 9.18 3.35
CA GLU A 143 -12.92 10.50 3.76
C GLU A 143 -11.88 11.04 2.78
N LYS A 144 -12.02 12.31 2.38
CA LYS A 144 -11.12 12.98 1.40
C LYS A 144 -10.86 12.08 0.18
N ALA A 145 -11.94 11.55 -0.43
CA ALA A 145 -11.84 10.64 -1.55
C ALA A 145 -10.93 11.20 -2.65
N ASN A 146 -9.82 10.51 -2.87
CA ASN A 146 -8.82 10.83 -3.87
C ASN A 146 -8.17 9.51 -4.27
N CYS A 147 -8.35 9.10 -5.52
CA CYS A 147 -7.66 7.91 -6.00
C CYS A 147 -6.26 8.34 -6.39
N ALA A 148 -5.25 7.85 -5.67
CA ALA A 148 -3.87 8.05 -6.08
C ALA A 148 -3.68 7.53 -7.51
N PRO A 149 -2.85 8.18 -8.34
CA PRO A 149 -2.65 7.77 -9.73
C PRO A 149 -1.88 6.44 -9.86
N PHE A 150 -1.24 6.00 -8.77
CA PHE A 150 -0.42 4.82 -8.73
C PHE A 150 -1.21 3.60 -8.23
N VAL A 151 -0.95 2.45 -8.85
CA VAL A 151 -1.56 1.16 -8.53
C VAL A 151 -0.42 0.19 -8.27
N GLU A 152 -0.50 -0.55 -7.17
CA GLU A 152 0.37 -1.71 -6.98
C GLU A 152 -0.35 -2.95 -7.47
N ASP A 153 0.35 -3.76 -8.26
CA ASP A 153 -0.11 -5.06 -8.70
C ASP A 153 0.81 -6.17 -8.20
N TYR A 154 0.24 -7.33 -7.92
CA TYR A 154 1.01 -8.50 -7.52
C TYR A 154 0.28 -9.79 -7.84
N ASN A 155 1.04 -10.75 -8.36
CA ASN A 155 0.51 -12.02 -8.83
C ASN A 155 0.96 -13.16 -7.91
N ILE A 156 0.02 -14.00 -7.47
CA ILE A 156 0.32 -15.22 -6.70
C ILE A 156 -0.10 -16.44 -7.51
N PHE A 157 0.86 -17.24 -7.96
CA PHE A 157 0.62 -18.52 -8.60
C PHE A 157 0.52 -19.62 -7.54
N SER A 158 -0.69 -20.02 -7.18
CA SER A 158 -0.95 -21.11 -6.23
C SER A 158 -1.16 -22.43 -6.97
N LEU A 159 -0.28 -23.40 -6.74
CA LEU A 159 -0.28 -24.70 -7.40
C LEU A 159 -0.56 -25.80 -6.36
N SER A 160 -1.77 -26.35 -6.39
CA SER A 160 -2.20 -27.37 -5.41
C SER A 160 -1.90 -28.78 -5.86
N LYS A 161 -1.87 -29.04 -7.18
CA LYS A 161 -1.62 -30.37 -7.74
C LYS A 161 -0.87 -30.31 -9.07
N ILE A 162 0.25 -31.04 -9.13
CA ILE A 162 1.15 -31.11 -10.29
C ILE A 162 1.42 -32.59 -10.61
N HIS A 163 1.49 -32.91 -11.92
CA HIS A 163 1.83 -34.22 -12.47
C HIS A 163 3.12 -34.12 -13.33
N PRO A 164 4.04 -35.10 -13.30
CA PRO A 164 4.06 -36.23 -12.37
C PRO A 164 4.21 -35.74 -10.92
N ALA A 165 3.79 -36.58 -9.97
CA ALA A 165 3.92 -36.24 -8.55
C ALA A 165 5.41 -36.18 -8.17
N VAL A 166 5.94 -34.96 -8.07
CA VAL A 166 7.31 -34.65 -7.65
C VAL A 166 7.24 -33.75 -6.42
N SER A 167 8.23 -33.87 -5.53
CA SER A 167 8.29 -32.93 -4.39
C SER A 167 8.53 -31.50 -4.89
N PRO A 168 7.97 -30.46 -4.25
CA PRO A 168 8.19 -29.08 -4.67
C PRO A 168 9.67 -28.66 -4.70
N GLY A 169 10.49 -29.22 -3.81
CA GLY A 169 11.95 -29.01 -3.83
C GLY A 169 12.62 -29.57 -5.08
N GLN A 170 12.25 -30.78 -5.50
CA GLN A 170 12.75 -31.36 -6.77
C GLN A 170 12.25 -30.59 -7.98
N LEU A 171 11.00 -30.12 -7.97
CA LEU A 171 10.47 -29.27 -9.03
C LEU A 171 11.30 -27.98 -9.16
N LEU A 172 11.62 -27.33 -8.04
CA LEU A 172 12.48 -26.14 -8.04
C LEU A 172 13.89 -26.44 -8.57
N GLU A 173 14.48 -27.59 -8.23
CA GLU A 173 15.79 -27.98 -8.75
C GLU A 173 15.78 -28.20 -10.27
N GLN A 174 14.72 -28.82 -10.80
CA GLN A 174 14.59 -29.15 -12.22
C GLN A 174 14.19 -27.95 -13.08
N GLU A 175 13.29 -27.11 -12.58
CA GLU A 175 12.64 -26.03 -13.34
C GLU A 175 13.05 -24.63 -12.84
N ARG A 176 14.18 -24.51 -12.13
CA ARG A 176 14.60 -23.24 -11.48
C ARG A 176 14.59 -22.03 -12.39
N GLU A 177 15.16 -22.16 -13.59
CA GLU A 177 15.23 -21.08 -14.56
C GLU A 177 13.83 -20.68 -15.03
N LEU A 178 12.97 -21.66 -15.34
CA LEU A 178 11.59 -21.39 -15.75
C LEU A 178 10.80 -20.71 -14.63
N ILE A 179 10.93 -21.17 -13.39
CA ILE A 179 10.27 -20.55 -12.24
C ILE A 179 10.76 -19.12 -12.02
N ALA A 180 12.07 -18.86 -12.13
CA ALA A 180 12.62 -17.52 -12.05
C ALA A 180 12.05 -16.58 -13.13
N LYS A 181 11.94 -17.08 -14.38
CA LYS A 181 11.31 -16.35 -15.49
C LYS A 181 9.84 -16.06 -15.23
N ILE A 182 9.08 -17.04 -14.72
CA ILE A 182 7.67 -16.86 -14.33
C ILE A 182 7.56 -15.78 -13.25
N LEU A 183 8.38 -15.86 -12.20
CA LEU A 183 8.33 -14.91 -11.09
C LEU A 183 8.61 -13.47 -11.54
N ARG A 184 9.48 -13.28 -12.54
CA ARG A 184 9.90 -11.98 -13.05
C ARG A 184 9.20 -11.51 -14.32
N ALA A 185 8.28 -12.31 -14.87
CA ALA A 185 7.60 -12.05 -16.14
C ALA A 185 8.56 -11.77 -17.32
N GLU A 186 9.67 -12.52 -17.40
CA GLU A 186 10.74 -12.27 -18.39
C GLU A 186 11.07 -13.57 -19.15
N ASP A 187 10.82 -13.61 -20.47
CA ASP A 187 11.18 -14.77 -21.30
C ASP A 187 12.66 -14.76 -21.73
N ALA A 188 13.34 -13.63 -21.67
CA ALA A 188 14.78 -13.58 -21.96
C ALA A 188 15.58 -14.52 -21.05
N SER A 189 16.68 -15.06 -21.55
CA SER A 189 17.58 -15.90 -20.75
C SER A 189 18.14 -15.10 -19.57
N LEU A 190 17.85 -15.55 -18.37
CA LEU A 190 18.33 -14.94 -17.14
C LEU A 190 19.76 -15.43 -16.84
N SER A 191 20.58 -14.56 -16.27
CA SER A 191 21.90 -14.98 -15.77
C SER A 191 21.71 -15.93 -14.58
N THR A 192 22.72 -16.78 -14.30
CA THR A 192 22.70 -17.65 -13.11
C THR A 192 22.50 -16.86 -11.81
N GLN A 193 23.03 -15.64 -11.74
CA GLN A 193 22.86 -14.75 -10.59
C GLN A 193 21.40 -14.30 -10.46
N GLU A 194 20.76 -13.90 -11.55
CA GLU A 194 19.35 -13.48 -11.54
C GLU A 194 18.41 -14.66 -11.23
N VAL A 195 18.69 -15.85 -11.76
CA VAL A 195 17.93 -17.07 -11.41
C VAL A 195 18.06 -17.40 -9.91
N THR A 196 19.27 -17.23 -9.37
CA THR A 196 19.52 -17.47 -7.94
C THR A 196 18.80 -16.45 -7.08
N ASP A 197 18.88 -15.16 -7.41
CA ASP A 197 18.20 -14.09 -6.68
C ASP A 197 16.67 -14.23 -6.73
N ALA A 198 16.09 -14.48 -7.91
CA ALA A 198 14.65 -14.67 -8.08
C ALA A 198 14.08 -15.83 -7.25
N THR A 199 14.90 -16.86 -7.00
CA THR A 199 14.51 -18.06 -6.23
C THR A 199 15.08 -18.10 -4.82
N ALA A 200 15.79 -17.04 -4.39
CA ALA A 200 16.49 -16.99 -3.11
C ALA A 200 15.50 -16.94 -1.94
N SER A 201 14.42 -16.17 -2.10
CA SER A 201 13.35 -16.03 -1.11
C SER A 201 12.41 -17.23 -1.18
N SER A 202 12.95 -18.39 -0.77
CA SER A 202 12.25 -19.68 -0.72
C SER A 202 12.03 -20.12 0.73
N ILE A 203 10.87 -20.68 1.02
CA ILE A 203 10.55 -21.23 2.34
C ILE A 203 9.55 -22.39 2.23
N ALA A 204 9.77 -23.43 3.02
CA ALA A 204 8.87 -24.57 3.15
C ALA A 204 8.62 -24.86 4.64
N TYR A 205 7.41 -25.30 4.97
CA TYR A 205 7.03 -25.83 6.27
C TYR A 205 7.30 -27.33 6.33
N GLY A 206 6.80 -28.08 5.34
CA GLY A 206 6.94 -29.51 5.18
C GLY A 206 7.68 -29.92 3.90
N GLN A 207 7.59 -31.21 3.56
CA GLN A 207 8.23 -31.76 2.35
C GLN A 207 7.37 -31.63 1.09
N GLN A 208 6.09 -31.27 1.24
CA GLN A 208 5.09 -31.21 0.17
C GLN A 208 4.60 -29.79 -0.09
N ASP A 209 5.27 -28.79 0.48
CA ASP A 209 5.01 -27.39 0.23
C ASP A 209 6.29 -26.63 -0.10
N LEU A 210 6.12 -25.51 -0.81
CA LEU A 210 7.19 -24.56 -1.12
C LEU A 210 6.56 -23.22 -1.48
N THR A 211 7.05 -22.16 -0.86
CA THR A 211 6.71 -20.79 -1.22
C THR A 211 7.95 -20.07 -1.72
N LEU A 212 7.83 -19.44 -2.89
CA LEU A 212 8.83 -18.59 -3.51
C LEU A 212 8.25 -17.19 -3.64
N ILE A 213 8.99 -16.19 -3.20
CA ILE A 213 8.52 -14.81 -3.13
C ILE A 213 9.49 -13.93 -3.91
N ASP A 214 9.01 -13.31 -4.97
CA ASP A 214 9.77 -12.32 -5.74
C ASP A 214 9.06 -10.96 -5.71
N TRP A 215 9.67 -9.92 -6.25
CA TRP A 215 9.10 -8.57 -6.25
C TRP A 215 7.91 -8.45 -7.20
N ASN A 216 7.91 -9.20 -8.32
CA ASN A 216 6.85 -9.14 -9.33
C ASN A 216 5.73 -10.19 -9.08
N ALA A 217 6.09 -11.36 -8.54
CA ALA A 217 5.11 -12.40 -8.23
C ALA A 217 5.59 -13.34 -7.13
N ALA A 218 4.67 -14.15 -6.61
CA ALA A 218 4.97 -15.29 -5.75
C ALA A 218 4.48 -16.60 -6.40
N MET A 219 5.12 -17.70 -6.05
CA MET A 219 4.68 -19.05 -6.37
C MET A 219 4.51 -19.84 -5.07
N VAL A 220 3.31 -20.36 -4.85
CA VAL A 220 2.91 -21.09 -3.65
C VAL A 220 2.50 -22.49 -4.06
N ILE A 221 3.29 -23.50 -3.71
CA ILE A 221 3.08 -24.90 -4.08
C ILE A 221 2.70 -25.65 -2.81
N GLY A 222 1.63 -26.44 -2.86
CA GLY A 222 1.16 -27.26 -1.74
C GLY A 222 -0.35 -27.24 -1.56
N GLN A 223 -0.84 -28.11 -0.68
CA GLN A 223 -2.24 -28.11 -0.26
C GLN A 223 -2.43 -27.17 0.95
N GLU A 224 -3.63 -26.60 1.11
CA GLU A 224 -4.01 -25.77 2.26
C GLU A 224 -3.10 -24.55 2.50
N MET A 225 -2.58 -23.95 1.43
CA MET A 225 -1.66 -22.79 1.49
C MET A 225 -2.38 -21.43 1.58
N ASP A 226 -3.66 -21.40 1.98
CA ASP A 226 -4.47 -20.18 2.04
C ASP A 226 -3.94 -19.17 3.07
N ASP A 227 -3.35 -19.65 4.17
CA ASP A 227 -2.76 -18.79 5.19
C ASP A 227 -1.50 -18.07 4.67
N VAL A 228 -0.65 -18.77 3.92
CA VAL A 228 0.52 -18.16 3.25
C VAL A 228 0.06 -17.11 2.23
N ARG A 229 -0.95 -17.43 1.43
CA ARG A 229 -1.56 -16.48 0.49
C ARG A 229 -2.07 -15.24 1.21
N ALA A 230 -2.75 -15.40 2.35
CA ALA A 230 -3.23 -14.28 3.15
C ALA A 230 -2.07 -13.43 3.69
N VAL A 231 -0.96 -14.02 4.12
CA VAL A 231 0.25 -13.25 4.52
C VAL A 231 0.76 -12.40 3.36
N LEU A 232 0.85 -12.98 2.15
CA LEU A 232 1.33 -12.25 0.96
C LEU A 232 0.38 -11.13 0.53
N GLU A 233 -0.93 -11.39 0.60
CA GLU A 233 -1.99 -10.41 0.36
C GLU A 233 -1.82 -9.19 1.29
N ILE A 234 -1.50 -9.45 2.56
CA ILE A 234 -1.32 -8.42 3.57
C ILE A 234 -0.02 -7.64 3.36
N ILE A 235 1.06 -8.34 3.03
CA ILE A 235 2.34 -7.67 2.73
C ILE A 235 2.23 -6.78 1.49
N ASN A 236 1.40 -7.15 0.52
CA ASN A 236 1.12 -6.28 -0.63
C ASN A 236 0.38 -5.00 -0.22
N ILE A 237 -0.69 -5.09 0.59
CA ILE A 237 -1.41 -3.88 1.04
C ILE A 237 -0.55 -3.00 1.96
N GLU A 238 0.31 -3.62 2.77
CA GLU A 238 1.30 -2.94 3.60
C GLU A 238 2.34 -2.15 2.81
N LEU A 239 2.71 -2.63 1.61
CA LEU A 239 3.56 -1.88 0.69
C LEU A 239 2.83 -0.65 0.15
N VAL A 240 1.57 -0.82 -0.26
CA VAL A 240 0.72 0.26 -0.78
C VAL A 240 0.56 1.38 0.25
N GLU A 241 0.22 1.01 1.49
CA GLU A 241 0.05 1.96 2.59
C GLU A 241 1.33 2.80 2.79
N ARG A 242 2.50 2.14 2.82
CA ARG A 242 3.79 2.83 2.98
C ARG A 242 4.10 3.75 1.82
N ARG A 243 3.88 3.32 0.58
CA ARG A 243 4.13 4.17 -0.60
C ARG A 243 3.21 5.37 -0.64
N PHE A 244 1.94 5.18 -0.30
CA PHE A 244 0.99 6.26 -0.19
C PHE A 244 1.41 7.26 0.89
N LEU A 245 1.78 6.76 2.07
CA LEU A 245 2.25 7.60 3.15
C LEU A 245 3.52 8.37 2.76
N ASP A 246 4.47 7.71 2.11
CA ASP A 246 5.70 8.33 1.62
C ASP A 246 5.41 9.49 0.63
N HIS A 247 4.41 9.34 -0.24
CA HIS A 247 3.94 10.38 -1.15
C HIS A 247 3.23 11.53 -0.43
N GLN A 248 2.30 11.24 0.50
CA GLN A 248 1.64 12.29 1.29
C GLN A 248 2.64 13.12 2.09
N LEU A 249 3.69 12.48 2.61
CA LEU A 249 4.77 13.17 3.31
C LEU A 249 5.61 14.03 2.38
N ASP A 250 5.85 13.62 1.14
CA ASP A 250 6.50 14.47 0.14
C ASP A 250 5.66 15.72 -0.16
N ASP A 251 4.36 15.56 -0.40
CA ASP A 251 3.44 16.68 -0.64
C ASP A 251 3.40 17.65 0.55
N ALA A 252 3.33 17.11 1.78
CA ALA A 252 3.30 17.90 3.00
C ALA A 252 4.63 18.65 3.25
N LEU A 253 5.76 18.01 2.95
CA LEU A 253 7.08 18.66 3.00
C LEU A 253 7.18 19.79 1.98
N GLU A 254 6.75 19.56 0.73
CA GLU A 254 6.74 20.58 -0.31
C GLU A 254 5.88 21.80 0.09
N GLU A 255 4.69 21.57 0.65
CA GLU A 255 3.84 22.65 1.17
C GLU A 255 4.51 23.43 2.32
N ALA A 256 5.14 22.72 3.26
CA ALA A 256 5.86 23.34 4.38
C ALA A 256 7.02 24.22 3.87
N TYR A 257 7.80 23.72 2.91
CA TYR A 257 8.88 24.48 2.28
C TYR A 257 8.39 25.70 1.49
N ALA A 258 7.32 25.56 0.71
CA ALA A 258 6.71 26.65 -0.04
C ALA A 258 6.20 27.75 0.91
N THR A 259 5.62 27.37 2.04
CA THR A 259 5.15 28.30 3.07
C THR A 259 6.31 29.12 3.65
N LEU A 260 7.45 28.46 3.97
CA LEU A 260 8.66 29.13 4.46
C LEU A 260 9.27 30.13 3.47
N THR A 261 9.25 29.80 2.18
CA THR A 261 9.93 30.58 1.13
C THR A 261 9.04 31.67 0.52
N SER A 262 7.71 31.57 0.63
CA SER A 262 6.78 32.53 0.01
C SER A 262 6.92 33.96 0.59
N HIS A 263 7.40 34.90 -0.23
CA HIS A 263 7.76 36.29 0.09
C HIS A 263 6.69 37.11 0.87
N THR A 264 5.45 36.63 0.92
CA THR A 264 4.32 37.06 1.77
C THR A 264 4.60 36.95 3.26
N TRP A 265 5.53 36.08 3.69
CA TRP A 265 5.97 35.93 5.07
C TRP A 265 6.59 37.21 5.66
N TYR A 266 7.17 38.04 4.78
CA TYR A 266 7.71 39.36 5.14
C TYR A 266 6.69 40.49 4.98
N ALA A 267 5.70 40.37 4.09
CA ALA A 267 4.83 41.48 3.69
C ALA A 267 3.57 41.65 4.55
N THR A 268 3.14 40.61 5.28
CA THR A 268 1.83 40.61 5.98
C THR A 268 1.99 40.92 7.48
N GLN A 269 2.58 42.08 7.79
CA GLN A 269 3.01 42.52 9.13
C GLN A 269 1.89 43.20 9.97
N TRP A 270 0.61 42.84 9.78
CA TRP A 270 -0.51 43.44 10.51
C TRP A 270 -1.09 42.52 11.61
N PRO A 271 -1.51 43.06 12.77
CA PRO A 271 -2.09 42.26 13.85
C PRO A 271 -3.46 41.74 13.42
N GLY A 272 -3.55 40.44 13.13
CA GLY A 272 -4.77 39.74 12.71
C GLY A 272 -4.54 38.73 11.58
N SER A 273 -3.60 39.00 10.67
CA SER A 273 -3.22 38.04 9.60
C SER A 273 -2.51 36.81 10.17
N THR A 274 -1.76 36.97 11.28
CA THR A 274 -1.01 35.89 11.94
C THR A 274 -1.90 34.73 12.43
N ALA A 275 -3.20 34.99 12.70
CA ALA A 275 -4.13 33.98 13.20
C ALA A 275 -4.59 32.97 12.12
N SER A 276 -4.52 33.30 10.82
CA SER A 276 -4.75 32.34 9.73
C SER A 276 -3.51 31.46 9.51
N TYR A 277 -2.31 32.04 9.64
CA TYR A 277 -1.05 31.28 9.56
C TYR A 277 -0.89 30.28 10.71
N LEU A 278 -1.20 30.68 11.94
CA LEU A 278 -1.18 29.77 13.10
C LEU A 278 -2.21 28.63 12.98
N ARG A 279 -3.34 28.86 12.29
CA ARG A 279 -4.30 27.79 11.97
C ARG A 279 -3.79 26.84 10.89
N ARG A 280 -3.06 27.34 9.88
CA ARG A 280 -2.37 26.49 8.89
C ARG A 280 -1.31 25.62 9.58
N ILE A 281 -0.55 26.21 10.51
CA ILE A 281 0.47 25.51 11.32
C ILE A 281 -0.15 24.44 12.23
N ALA A 282 -1.25 24.76 12.91
CA ALA A 282 -1.95 23.78 13.75
C ALA A 282 -2.58 22.64 12.93
N GLY A 283 -3.09 22.91 11.73
CA GLY A 283 -3.59 21.87 10.82
C GLY A 283 -2.50 20.88 10.40
N LEU A 284 -1.36 21.44 10.01
CA LEU A 284 -0.18 20.67 9.62
C LEU A 284 0.42 19.81 10.75
N GLN A 285 0.36 20.27 12.01
CA GLN A 285 0.74 19.48 13.19
C GLN A 285 -0.22 18.30 13.45
N VAL A 286 -1.52 18.53 13.30
CA VAL A 286 -2.53 17.47 13.42
C VAL A 286 -2.37 16.45 12.30
N ASP A 287 -2.11 16.90 11.08
CA ASP A 287 -1.84 16.03 9.94
C ASP A 287 -0.57 15.20 10.18
N SER A 288 0.52 15.78 10.71
CA SER A 288 1.74 15.03 11.10
C SER A 288 1.46 13.94 12.13
N ALA A 289 0.70 14.27 13.19
CA ALA A 289 0.35 13.31 14.24
C ALA A 289 -0.49 12.14 13.70
N ILE A 290 -1.43 12.42 12.80
CA ILE A 290 -2.25 11.39 12.13
C ILE A 290 -1.37 10.50 11.22
N LEU A 291 -0.44 11.09 10.47
CA LEU A 291 0.49 10.35 9.62
C LEU A 291 1.43 9.48 10.46
N PHE A 292 1.91 9.98 11.60
CA PHE A 292 2.73 9.24 12.55
C PHE A 292 1.98 8.05 13.19
N GLU A 293 0.70 8.25 13.55
CA GLU A 293 -0.15 7.19 14.07
C GLU A 293 -0.29 6.04 13.05
N ARG A 294 -0.46 6.33 11.75
CA ARG A 294 -0.54 5.30 10.70
C ARG A 294 0.72 4.44 10.61
N VAL A 295 1.92 5.05 10.63
CA VAL A 295 3.20 4.31 10.60
C VAL A 295 3.33 3.33 11.76
N THR A 296 2.81 3.72 12.93
CA THR A 296 3.03 2.99 14.17
C THR A 296 1.99 1.93 14.45
N ASN A 297 0.86 1.95 13.73
CA ASN A 297 -0.29 1.07 13.99
C ASN A 297 -0.44 -0.12 13.02
N THR A 298 0.54 -0.38 12.15
CA THR A 298 0.44 -1.48 11.19
C THR A 298 0.68 -2.84 11.87
N LEU A 299 -0.41 -3.56 12.06
CA LEU A 299 -0.55 -5.02 12.20
C LEU A 299 0.40 -5.73 13.18
N LYS A 300 -0.13 -6.03 14.36
CA LYS A 300 0.49 -6.95 15.33
C LYS A 300 -0.34 -8.22 15.45
N LEU A 301 0.14 -9.32 14.89
CA LEU A 301 0.28 -10.65 15.50
C LEU A 301 0.34 -11.70 14.39
N PHE A 302 1.44 -12.45 14.36
CA PHE A 302 1.44 -13.81 13.79
C PHE A 302 1.53 -14.76 14.99
N SER A 303 0.45 -15.46 15.32
CA SER A 303 0.49 -16.50 16.36
C SER A 303 1.22 -17.77 15.89
N ASP A 304 1.52 -17.87 14.59
CA ASP A 304 2.23 -18.98 13.97
C ASP A 304 3.67 -18.56 13.58
N GLN A 305 4.65 -19.33 14.06
CA GLN A 305 6.07 -19.11 13.77
C GLN A 305 6.42 -19.24 12.28
N TYR A 306 5.75 -20.13 11.53
CA TYR A 306 5.97 -20.29 10.10
C TYR A 306 5.47 -19.08 9.32
N LEU A 307 4.24 -18.62 9.59
CA LEU A 307 3.68 -17.43 8.95
C LEU A 307 4.49 -16.18 9.27
N ALA A 308 5.02 -16.05 10.49
CA ALA A 308 5.95 -14.98 10.86
C ALA A 308 7.24 -15.00 10.01
N ARG A 309 7.75 -16.19 9.66
CA ARG A 309 8.92 -16.32 8.78
C ARG A 309 8.58 -15.99 7.33
N VAL A 310 7.41 -16.40 6.84
CA VAL A 310 6.90 -16.02 5.50
C VAL A 310 6.78 -14.50 5.42
N ASN A 311 6.13 -13.87 6.41
CA ASN A 311 6.00 -12.42 6.50
C ASN A 311 7.36 -11.73 6.45
N ARG A 312 8.31 -12.14 7.30
CA ARG A 312 9.66 -11.57 7.31
C ARG A 312 10.36 -11.68 5.95
N LEU A 313 10.22 -12.82 5.27
CA LEU A 313 10.83 -13.04 3.97
C LEU A 313 10.20 -12.15 2.89
N ALA A 314 8.87 -12.02 2.90
CA ALA A 314 8.12 -11.14 2.01
C ALA A 314 8.45 -9.66 2.26
N SER A 315 8.44 -9.22 3.52
CA SER A 315 8.80 -7.84 3.90
C SER A 315 10.21 -7.46 3.47
N GLN A 316 11.16 -8.39 3.57
CA GLN A 316 12.52 -8.20 3.08
C GLN A 316 12.54 -8.08 1.56
N ARG A 317 11.83 -8.95 0.83
CA ARG A 317 11.79 -8.90 -0.63
C ARG A 317 11.13 -7.63 -1.16
N PHE A 318 10.14 -7.09 -0.44
CA PHE A 318 9.45 -5.83 -0.77
C PHE A 318 10.14 -4.59 -0.20
N TYR A 319 11.29 -4.74 0.46
CA TYR A 319 12.05 -3.65 1.06
C TYR A 319 11.25 -2.77 2.04
N LEU A 320 10.27 -3.34 2.77
CA LEU A 320 9.39 -2.57 3.66
C LEU A 320 10.16 -1.78 4.72
N SER A 321 11.26 -2.33 5.24
CA SER A 321 12.12 -1.62 6.20
C SER A 321 12.77 -0.36 5.62
N SER A 322 13.08 -0.34 4.33
CA SER A 322 13.64 0.82 3.66
C SER A 322 12.61 1.93 3.54
N TRP A 323 11.36 1.57 3.24
CA TRP A 323 10.22 2.49 3.26
C TRP A 323 10.00 3.07 4.66
N ASP A 324 10.01 2.23 5.71
CA ASP A 324 9.87 2.68 7.10
C ASP A 324 10.94 3.72 7.48
N ILE A 325 12.19 3.51 7.06
CA ILE A 325 13.28 4.46 7.30
C ILE A 325 13.08 5.78 6.54
N SER A 326 12.65 5.70 5.27
CA SER A 326 12.33 6.89 4.45
C SER A 326 11.24 7.73 5.10
N ILE A 327 10.11 7.09 5.42
CA ILE A 327 8.93 7.70 6.05
C ILE A 327 9.29 8.37 7.37
N ARG A 328 10.01 7.66 8.26
CA ARG A 328 10.44 8.23 9.55
C ARG A 328 11.32 9.46 9.38
N ARG A 329 12.27 9.43 8.43
CA ARG A 329 13.11 10.58 8.13
C ARG A 329 12.29 11.78 7.62
N LYS A 330 11.27 11.53 6.78
CA LYS A 330 10.37 12.58 6.28
C LYS A 330 9.54 13.18 7.41
N LEU A 331 8.96 12.36 8.29
CA LEU A 331 8.27 12.79 9.50
C LEU A 331 9.17 13.63 10.42
N ASP A 332 10.38 13.14 10.74
CA ASP A 332 11.35 13.88 11.54
C ASP A 332 11.69 15.25 10.90
N THR A 333 11.82 15.29 9.57
CA THR A 333 12.09 16.54 8.85
C THR A 333 10.91 17.50 8.95
N LEU A 334 9.70 16.99 8.77
CA LEU A 334 8.45 17.74 8.86
C LEU A 334 8.27 18.34 10.26
N ASP A 335 8.48 17.55 11.31
CA ASP A 335 8.44 18.00 12.71
C ASP A 335 9.49 19.09 12.99
N ASN A 336 10.73 18.90 12.53
CA ASN A 336 11.78 19.92 12.66
C ASN A 336 11.44 21.24 11.92
N LEU A 337 10.73 21.17 10.79
CA LEU A 337 10.27 22.36 10.08
C LEU A 337 9.15 23.05 10.86
N TYR A 338 8.24 22.31 11.50
CA TYR A 338 7.22 22.89 12.37
C TYR A 338 7.80 23.58 13.58
N ASP A 339 8.73 22.95 14.31
CA ASP A 339 9.34 23.55 15.49
C ASP A 339 10.00 24.89 15.14
N LYS A 340 10.74 24.95 14.03
CA LYS A 340 11.34 26.20 13.53
C LYS A 340 10.29 27.26 13.18
N MET A 341 9.18 26.87 12.56
CA MET A 341 8.08 27.79 12.24
C MET A 341 7.39 28.31 13.50
N ALA A 342 7.15 27.45 14.49
CA ALA A 342 6.54 27.80 15.76
C ALA A 342 7.43 28.74 16.58
N ASP A 343 8.73 28.46 16.66
CA ASP A 343 9.72 29.30 17.33
C ASP A 343 9.81 30.69 16.70
N HIS A 344 9.78 30.79 15.36
CA HIS A 344 9.72 32.08 14.69
C HIS A 344 8.45 32.87 15.01
N ALA A 345 7.30 32.22 15.13
CA ALA A 345 6.06 32.88 15.56
C ALA A 345 6.14 33.35 17.02
N GLY A 346 6.78 32.58 17.91
CA GLY A 346 7.02 32.91 19.30
C GLY A 346 7.97 34.11 19.47
N ASN A 347 9.14 34.06 18.83
CA ASN A 347 10.13 35.14 18.87
C ASN A 347 9.56 36.44 18.30
N ARG A 348 8.76 36.38 17.22
CA ARG A 348 8.11 37.59 16.67
C ARG A 348 7.13 38.22 17.65
N ARG A 349 6.36 37.43 18.42
CA ARG A 349 5.47 37.98 19.46
C ARG A 349 6.26 38.70 20.54
N MET A 350 7.42 38.15 20.91
CA MET A 350 8.33 38.77 21.87
C MET A 350 8.92 40.07 21.34
N GLU A 351 9.39 40.09 20.09
CA GLU A 351 9.88 41.30 19.41
C GLU A 351 8.79 42.37 19.28
N ILE A 352 7.56 42.01 18.92
CA ILE A 352 6.44 42.95 18.83
C ILE A 352 6.12 43.53 20.21
N LEU A 353 6.13 42.70 21.26
CA LEU A 353 5.92 43.16 22.64
C LEU A 353 7.03 44.13 23.05
N GLU A 354 8.29 43.83 22.68
CA GLU A 354 9.43 44.71 22.90
C GLU A 354 9.27 46.05 22.16
N TRP A 355 8.91 46.04 20.88
CA TRP A 355 8.65 47.26 20.11
C TRP A 355 7.49 48.08 20.68
N ILE A 356 6.41 47.43 21.11
CA ILE A 356 5.29 48.12 21.79
C ILE A 356 5.79 48.79 23.06
N ILE A 357 6.61 48.12 23.88
CA ILE A 357 7.22 48.72 25.08
C ILE A 357 8.12 49.90 24.70
N ILE A 358 9.00 49.75 23.71
CA ILE A 358 9.91 50.81 23.24
C ILE A 358 9.11 52.02 22.76
N ILE A 359 8.05 51.80 21.98
CA ILE A 359 7.17 52.87 21.48
C ILE A 359 6.42 53.54 22.64
N LEU A 360 5.87 52.77 23.58
CA LEU A 360 5.20 53.32 24.77
C LEU A 360 6.14 54.18 25.62
N ILE A 361 7.39 53.75 25.81
CA ILE A 361 8.42 54.51 26.51
C ILE A 361 8.76 55.80 25.74
N ALA A 362 9.00 55.69 24.42
CA ALA A 362 9.33 56.85 23.58
C ALA A 362 8.19 57.89 23.60
N ILE A 363 6.93 57.45 23.48
CA ILE A 363 5.74 58.30 23.57
C ILE A 363 5.66 58.95 24.96
N SER A 364 5.84 58.18 26.03
CA SER A 364 5.82 58.71 27.41
C SER A 364 6.91 59.76 27.65
N ILE A 365 8.08 59.62 27.03
CA ILE A 365 9.19 60.58 27.15
C ILE A 365 8.93 61.82 26.30
N LEU A 366 8.34 61.69 25.11
CA LEU A 366 8.09 62.81 24.20
C LEU A 366 6.88 63.66 24.60
N LEU A 367 5.86 63.06 25.20
CA LEU A 367 4.62 63.74 25.61
C LEU A 367 4.84 65.01 26.46
N PRO A 368 5.73 65.00 27.48
CA PRO A 368 6.06 66.19 28.28
C PRO A 368 6.71 67.34 27.49
N PHE A 369 7.30 67.09 26.33
CA PHE A 369 8.01 68.10 25.53
C PHE A 369 7.12 68.71 24.43
N ILE A 370 5.89 68.26 24.28
CA ILE A 370 4.94 68.84 23.33
C ILE A 370 4.24 70.03 24.02
N PRO A 371 4.48 71.28 23.58
CA PRO A 371 3.91 72.46 24.22
C PRO A 371 2.40 72.50 23.98
N GLY A 372 1.62 72.34 25.06
CA GLY A 372 0.15 72.31 25.02
C GLY A 372 -0.48 71.08 25.66
N PHE A 373 0.31 70.08 26.08
CA PHE A 373 -0.19 68.98 26.91
C PHE A 373 -0.22 69.41 28.40
N PRO A 374 -1.39 69.49 29.05
CA PRO A 374 -1.46 69.80 30.47
C PRO A 374 -0.99 68.57 31.25
N GLY A 375 0.22 68.67 31.81
CA GLY A 375 0.79 67.66 32.70
C GLY A 375 0.95 68.22 34.10
N TYR A 376 -0.16 68.47 34.79
CA TYR A 376 -0.48 68.11 36.18
C TYR A 376 -1.99 68.19 36.40
#